data_AF-A0A914WT92-F1
#
_entry.id   AF-A0A914WT92-F1
#
_cell.length_a   1.000
_cell.length_b   1.000
_cell.length_c   1.000
_cell.angle_alpha   90.00
_cell.angle_beta   90.00
_cell.angle_gamma   90.00
#
_symmetry.space_group_name_H-M   'P 1'
#
loop_
_entity.id
_entity.type
_entity.pdbx_description
1 polymer ?
#
loop_
_entity_poly.entity_id
_entity_poly.type
_entity_poly.pdbx_seq_one_letter_code
_entity_poly.pdbx_strand_id
1 'polypeptide(L)'
;MTSIRTLSCSVVLLCVAYAFATDALNDNKILTSQSDRLKRLAEGVGKKLIVEPLEAELKTIENKARRQLQPKIERNTQDVGCPAGYTGNDCTTPVCYNSSTINYHDGTANYGDDIEYGVSSTCNDTISFPLDSFVNDVYISITAPGINLPTGRLVAPNGRIISPSSVLSDSAHLWMVKFGNLVNQAGAGIFSLTISNNRPSICVYSVQAPTTLSCDGGFVSDPRDDNVQTEAPQSNNGIRRSPIGGVPSYLAFAVNSNNPYNQALSVTFFFDGDIPKLFPVNARSGCGASNFVGPFTCSHLDYYHAKIRGVDSDGNVWQRVYYFDCQPPPPSKAVSTFGRSAKLQPPSQCHNDGVLINAGTADAFCFCKPLFTGNMCQTPLA
;
A
#
# COMPACT_ATOMS: atom_id res chain seq x y z
N MET A 1 -9.53 -55.98 -8.42
CA MET A 1 -8.09 -56.08 -8.12
C MET A 1 -7.35 -55.23 -9.15
N THR A 2 -6.52 -54.24 -8.87
CA THR A 2 -6.29 -53.41 -7.69
C THR A 2 -5.55 -52.20 -8.26
N SER A 3 -6.09 -51.00 -8.06
CA SER A 3 -5.48 -49.73 -8.46
C SER A 3 -4.62 -49.24 -7.29
N ILE A 4 -3.34 -48.95 -7.52
CA ILE A 4 -2.42 -48.38 -6.51
C ILE A 4 -1.78 -47.10 -7.08
N ARG A 5 -2.32 -45.98 -6.57
CA ARG A 5 -1.70 -44.71 -6.18
C ARG A 5 -0.29 -44.36 -6.70
N THR A 6 -0.24 -43.32 -7.54
CA THR A 6 0.88 -42.37 -7.66
C THR A 6 0.50 -41.07 -6.96
N LEU A 7 0.76 -41.00 -5.65
CA LEU A 7 0.74 -39.77 -4.85
C LEU A 7 1.91 -39.85 -3.86
N SER A 8 3.07 -39.29 -4.23
CA SER A 8 4.05 -38.70 -3.30
C SER A 8 5.31 -38.28 -4.05
N CYS A 9 5.39 -37.01 -4.46
CA CYS A 9 6.68 -36.37 -4.73
C CYS A 9 6.62 -34.87 -4.39
N SER A 10 5.45 -34.25 -4.60
CA SER A 10 5.25 -32.81 -4.31
C SER A 10 5.22 -32.46 -2.81
N VAL A 11 4.83 -33.37 -1.92
CA VAL A 11 4.78 -33.11 -0.47
C VAL A 11 6.18 -33.18 0.18
N VAL A 12 7.09 -33.98 -0.38
CA VAL A 12 8.45 -34.14 0.16
C VAL A 12 9.32 -32.91 -0.15
N LEU A 13 9.13 -32.27 -1.31
CA LEU A 13 9.83 -31.01 -1.62
C LEU A 13 9.43 -29.85 -0.69
N LEU A 14 8.16 -29.78 -0.28
CA LEU A 14 7.68 -28.77 0.67
C LEU A 14 8.27 -28.96 2.08
N CYS A 15 8.41 -30.20 2.56
CA CYS A 15 8.98 -30.47 3.88
C CYS A 15 10.49 -30.18 3.96
N VAL A 16 11.23 -30.36 2.86
CA VAL A 16 12.67 -30.08 2.83
C VAL A 16 12.95 -28.56 2.81
N ALA A 17 12.13 -27.78 2.09
CA ALA A 17 12.21 -26.31 2.16
C ALA A 17 11.89 -25.77 3.57
N TYR A 18 11.00 -26.45 4.31
CA TYR A 18 10.60 -26.09 5.66
C TYR A 18 11.74 -26.21 6.69
N ALA A 19 12.57 -27.27 6.60
CA ALA A 19 13.66 -27.52 7.55
C ALA A 19 14.88 -26.59 7.36
N PHE A 20 15.15 -26.12 6.13
CA PHE A 20 16.28 -25.22 5.88
C PHE A 20 15.99 -23.75 6.24
N ALA A 21 14.71 -23.36 6.34
CA ALA A 21 14.34 -22.00 6.72
C ALA A 21 14.51 -21.74 8.23
N THR A 22 14.46 -22.77 9.08
CA THR A 22 14.50 -22.60 10.55
C THR A 22 15.91 -22.41 11.11
N ASP A 23 16.95 -22.97 10.47
CA ASP A 23 18.33 -22.87 10.99
C ASP A 23 19.05 -21.55 10.67
N ALA A 24 18.52 -20.75 9.74
CA ALA A 24 19.11 -19.46 9.34
C ALA A 24 18.60 -18.23 10.13
N LEU A 25 17.72 -18.42 11.12
CA LEU A 25 16.86 -17.33 11.64
C LEU A 25 17.19 -16.78 13.04
N ASN A 26 18.33 -17.14 13.64
CA ASN A 26 18.59 -16.76 15.04
C ASN A 26 19.23 -15.36 15.27
N ASP A 27 19.61 -14.60 14.24
CA ASP A 27 20.28 -13.29 14.44
C ASP A 27 19.71 -12.17 13.55
N ASN A 28 18.46 -11.76 13.77
CA ASN A 28 17.89 -10.40 13.61
C ASN A 28 16.37 -10.45 13.37
N LYS A 29 15.60 -9.59 14.05
CA LYS A 29 14.14 -9.44 13.85
C LYS A 29 13.75 -9.10 12.39
N ILE A 30 14.64 -8.49 11.63
CA ILE A 30 14.45 -8.13 10.21
C ILE A 30 14.42 -9.40 9.32
N LEU A 31 15.26 -10.40 9.62
CA LEU A 31 15.34 -11.64 8.85
C LEU A 31 14.10 -12.52 9.03
N THR A 32 13.48 -12.51 10.21
CA THR A 32 12.29 -13.32 10.49
C THR A 32 11.07 -12.86 9.68
N SER A 33 10.85 -11.55 9.58
CA SER A 33 9.76 -10.98 8.77
C SER A 33 9.94 -11.26 7.27
N GLN A 34 11.17 -11.14 6.76
CA GLN A 34 11.49 -11.44 5.36
C GLN A 34 11.39 -12.94 5.03
N SER A 35 11.78 -13.83 5.96
CA SER A 35 11.67 -15.28 5.77
C SER A 35 10.21 -15.75 5.74
N ASP A 36 9.36 -15.28 6.64
CA ASP A 36 7.95 -15.67 6.64
C ASP A 36 7.21 -15.16 5.39
N ARG A 37 7.63 -14.01 4.84
CA ARG A 37 7.17 -13.51 3.53
C ARG A 37 7.63 -14.40 2.38
N LEU A 38 8.91 -14.78 2.35
CA LEU A 38 9.44 -15.72 1.35
C LEU A 38 8.69 -17.07 1.35
N LYS A 39 8.26 -17.56 2.53
CA LYS A 39 7.42 -18.76 2.64
C LYS A 39 6.05 -18.55 1.97
N ARG A 40 5.35 -17.46 2.28
CA ARG A 40 4.04 -17.14 1.66
C ARG A 40 4.13 -16.97 0.14
N LEU A 41 5.20 -16.35 -0.32
CA LEU A 41 5.50 -16.18 -1.74
C LEU A 41 5.75 -17.53 -2.45
N ALA A 42 6.54 -18.42 -1.85
CA ALA A 42 6.78 -19.75 -2.42
C ALA A 42 5.48 -20.58 -2.59
N GLU A 43 4.47 -20.31 -1.75
CA GLU A 43 3.14 -20.93 -1.84
C GLU A 43 2.24 -20.30 -2.93
N GLY A 44 2.52 -19.06 -3.38
CA GLY A 44 1.66 -18.30 -4.28
C GLY A 44 2.13 -18.14 -5.74
N VAL A 45 3.37 -18.50 -6.08
CA VAL A 45 3.96 -18.18 -7.40
C VAL A 45 3.49 -19.17 -8.49
N GLY A 46 2.43 -18.77 -9.20
CA GLY A 46 1.95 -19.42 -10.43
C GLY A 46 1.54 -18.45 -11.55
N LYS A 47 1.75 -17.13 -11.40
CA LYS A 47 1.33 -16.14 -12.40
C LYS A 47 2.49 -15.27 -12.87
N LYS A 48 2.76 -15.33 -14.17
CA LYS A 48 3.66 -14.42 -14.89
C LYS A 48 3.01 -13.03 -14.89
N LEU A 49 3.61 -12.08 -14.17
CA LEU A 49 3.17 -10.69 -14.09
C LEU A 49 3.31 -10.00 -15.45
N ILE A 50 2.25 -9.32 -15.89
CA ILE A 50 2.21 -8.52 -17.11
C ILE A 50 2.71 -7.12 -16.75
N VAL A 51 4.00 -6.82 -16.97
CA VAL A 51 4.65 -5.57 -16.54
C VAL A 51 4.58 -4.46 -17.61
N GLU A 52 4.68 -4.81 -18.91
CA GLU A 52 4.74 -3.84 -20.02
C GLU A 52 3.59 -2.81 -20.10
N PRO A 53 2.30 -3.15 -19.90
CA PRO A 53 1.22 -2.17 -20.04
C PRO A 53 1.25 -1.10 -18.95
N LEU A 54 1.78 -1.41 -17.76
CA LEU A 54 1.84 -0.46 -16.64
C LEU A 54 2.87 0.65 -16.91
N GLU A 55 4.00 0.32 -17.53
CA GLU A 55 5.05 1.30 -17.84
C GLU A 55 4.59 2.31 -18.91
N ALA A 56 3.83 1.85 -19.91
CA ALA A 56 3.27 2.74 -20.93
C ALA A 56 2.24 3.72 -20.34
N GLU A 57 1.40 3.24 -19.42
CA GLU A 57 0.43 4.07 -18.70
C GLU A 57 1.14 5.10 -17.81
N LEU A 58 2.16 4.66 -17.07
CA LEU A 58 2.97 5.52 -16.22
C LEU A 58 3.66 6.62 -17.02
N LYS A 59 4.26 6.28 -18.17
CA LYS A 59 4.87 7.26 -19.08
C LYS A 59 3.85 8.26 -19.62
N THR A 60 2.61 7.82 -19.82
CA THR A 60 1.50 8.69 -20.25
C THR A 60 1.12 9.68 -19.13
N ILE A 61 1.04 9.22 -17.88
CA ILE A 61 0.81 10.05 -16.70
C ILE A 61 1.94 11.08 -16.53
N GLU A 62 3.20 10.63 -16.58
CA GLU A 62 4.39 11.49 -16.46
C GLU A 62 4.40 12.58 -17.55
N ASN A 63 4.10 12.23 -18.81
CA ASN A 63 4.03 13.19 -19.91
C ASN A 63 2.90 14.20 -19.72
N LYS A 64 1.74 13.77 -19.21
CA LYS A 64 0.60 14.66 -18.92
C LYS A 64 0.96 15.64 -17.80
N ALA A 65 1.59 15.15 -16.73
CA ALA A 65 2.03 15.98 -15.61
C ALA A 65 3.09 17.01 -16.01
N ARG A 66 4.09 16.62 -16.81
CA ARG A 66 5.10 17.55 -17.36
C ARG A 66 4.48 18.69 -18.18
N ARG A 67 3.37 18.44 -18.88
CA ARG A 67 2.63 19.49 -19.61
C ARG A 67 1.85 20.41 -18.68
N GLN A 68 1.40 19.92 -17.52
CA GLN A 68 0.69 20.72 -16.51
C GLN A 68 1.63 21.60 -15.68
N LEU A 69 2.89 21.19 -15.52
CA LEU A 69 3.96 22.00 -14.91
C LEU A 69 4.36 23.23 -15.73
N GLN A 70 3.99 23.31 -17.01
CA GLN A 70 4.15 24.54 -17.77
C GLN A 70 3.08 25.54 -17.34
N PRO A 71 3.43 26.80 -17.01
CA PRO A 71 2.47 27.79 -16.51
C PRO A 71 1.39 28.03 -17.56
N LYS A 72 0.24 27.38 -17.38
CA LYS A 72 -0.98 27.78 -18.08
C LYS A 72 -1.34 29.14 -17.54
N ILE A 73 -1.31 30.15 -18.40
CA ILE A 73 -2.00 31.41 -18.17
C ILE A 73 -3.48 31.04 -18.04
N GLU A 74 -3.94 30.87 -16.80
CA GLU A 74 -5.33 30.58 -16.49
C GLU A 74 -6.14 31.80 -16.90
N ARG A 75 -6.83 31.67 -18.04
CA ARG A 75 -7.94 32.55 -18.36
C ARG A 75 -8.97 32.34 -17.27
N ASN A 76 -9.29 33.43 -16.57
CA ASN A 76 -10.28 33.54 -15.52
C ASN A 76 -11.66 33.07 -16.06
N THR A 77 -11.88 31.76 -16.07
CA THR A 77 -13.17 31.16 -16.37
C THR A 77 -13.98 31.20 -15.10
N GLN A 78 -14.91 32.14 -15.13
CA GLN A 78 -15.97 32.39 -14.19
C GLN A 78 -16.51 31.09 -13.57
N ASP A 79 -16.43 31.09 -12.24
CA ASP A 79 -16.81 30.07 -11.26
C ASP A 79 -18.18 29.45 -11.57
N VAL A 80 -18.19 28.30 -12.24
CA VAL A 80 -19.37 27.44 -12.32
C VAL A 80 -19.49 26.78 -10.95
N GLY A 81 -20.53 27.15 -10.20
CA GLY A 81 -20.69 26.72 -8.81
C GLY A 81 -20.58 25.20 -8.65
N CYS A 82 -19.44 24.75 -8.13
CA CYS A 82 -19.21 23.34 -7.85
C CYS A 82 -20.15 22.84 -6.75
N PRO A 83 -20.50 21.54 -6.74
CA PRO A 83 -21.17 20.93 -5.61
C PRO A 83 -20.43 21.22 -4.30
N ALA A 84 -21.18 21.34 -3.20
CA ALA A 84 -20.60 21.62 -1.89
C ALA A 84 -19.48 20.62 -1.54
N GLY A 85 -18.30 21.15 -1.21
CA GLY A 85 -17.11 20.36 -0.88
C GLY A 85 -16.21 20.00 -2.06
N TYR A 86 -16.41 20.61 -3.24
CA TYR A 86 -15.56 20.42 -4.42
C TYR A 86 -15.20 21.76 -5.08
N THR A 87 -14.07 21.79 -5.78
CA THR A 87 -13.53 22.94 -6.52
C THR A 87 -12.77 22.49 -7.77
N GLY A 88 -12.18 23.44 -8.50
CA GLY A 88 -11.42 23.21 -9.73
C GLY A 88 -12.28 23.23 -11.00
N ASN A 89 -11.62 23.21 -12.16
CA ASN A 89 -12.25 23.43 -13.48
C ASN A 89 -13.33 22.40 -13.86
N ASP A 90 -13.39 21.27 -13.18
CA ASP A 90 -14.31 20.14 -13.39
C ASP A 90 -14.96 19.65 -12.08
N CYS A 91 -14.84 20.43 -11.00
CA CYS A 91 -15.34 20.08 -9.66
C CYS A 91 -14.85 18.71 -9.17
N THR A 92 -13.65 18.29 -9.56
CA THR A 92 -13.04 17.02 -9.14
C THR A 92 -12.11 17.17 -7.93
N THR A 93 -11.71 18.39 -7.59
CA THR A 93 -10.80 18.65 -6.46
C THR A 93 -11.61 18.71 -5.16
N PRO A 94 -11.52 17.73 -4.27
CA PRO A 94 -12.23 17.78 -2.99
C PRO A 94 -11.68 18.91 -2.11
N VAL A 95 -12.57 19.56 -1.40
CA VAL A 95 -12.25 20.55 -0.35
C VAL A 95 -12.38 19.84 0.99
N CYS A 96 -11.31 19.85 1.79
CA CYS A 96 -11.32 19.19 3.09
C CYS A 96 -12.30 19.83 4.07
N TYR A 97 -12.90 19.00 4.94
CA TYR A 97 -13.72 19.50 6.05
C TYR A 97 -12.89 20.33 7.03
N ASN A 98 -11.69 19.84 7.34
CA ASN A 98 -10.72 20.46 8.22
C ASN A 98 -9.32 20.15 7.68
N SER A 99 -8.36 21.04 7.90
CA SER A 99 -6.95 20.77 7.65
C SER A 99 -6.30 20.21 8.91
N SER A 100 -5.69 19.04 8.81
CA SER A 100 -4.88 18.43 9.87
C SER A 100 -3.41 18.72 9.64
N THR A 101 -2.62 18.84 10.70
CA THR A 101 -1.16 18.90 10.57
C THR A 101 -0.63 17.49 10.26
N ILE A 102 0.22 17.38 9.25
CA ILE A 102 0.90 16.13 8.91
C ILE A 102 2.23 16.08 9.66
N ASN A 103 2.44 15.03 10.44
CA ASN A 103 3.75 14.73 11.00
C ASN A 103 4.54 13.98 9.94
N TYR A 104 5.77 14.41 9.66
CA TYR A 104 6.63 13.76 8.69
C TYR A 104 7.57 12.77 9.38
N HIS A 105 7.76 11.60 8.80
CA HIS A 105 8.82 10.70 9.26
C HIS A 105 10.21 11.24 8.90
N ASP A 106 11.19 10.72 9.64
CA ASP A 106 12.59 10.84 9.26
C ASP A 106 12.92 9.76 8.22
N GLY A 107 13.01 10.16 6.95
CA GLY A 107 13.45 9.32 5.83
C GLY A 107 14.98 9.22 5.69
N THR A 108 15.73 9.85 6.59
CA THR A 108 17.21 9.78 6.65
C THR A 108 17.72 8.78 7.70
N ALA A 109 16.83 8.24 8.52
CA ALA A 109 17.18 7.31 9.58
C ALA A 109 17.70 5.97 9.02
N ASN A 110 18.77 5.45 9.62
CA ASN A 110 19.36 4.15 9.26
C ASN A 110 19.73 4.07 7.75
N TYR A 111 19.07 3.18 7.00
CA TYR A 111 19.25 3.00 5.55
C TYR A 111 18.32 3.90 4.71
N GLY A 112 17.45 4.67 5.37
CA GLY A 112 16.46 5.55 4.76
C GLY A 112 15.22 4.86 4.22
N ASP A 113 14.48 5.57 3.37
CA ASP A 113 13.25 5.09 2.73
C ASP A 113 13.54 4.01 1.68
N ASP A 114 12.60 3.09 1.48
CA ASP A 114 12.62 2.20 0.32
C ASP A 114 12.37 3.02 -0.95
N ILE A 115 13.30 2.96 -1.89
CA ILE A 115 13.17 3.53 -3.23
C ILE A 115 12.51 2.52 -4.16
N GLU A 116 12.88 1.25 -4.04
CA GLU A 116 12.37 0.15 -4.86
C GLU A 116 12.32 -1.13 -4.03
N TYR A 117 11.27 -1.92 -4.20
CA TYR A 117 11.05 -3.17 -3.48
C TYR A 117 10.30 -4.13 -4.39
N GLY A 118 10.72 -5.39 -4.39
CA GLY A 118 9.97 -6.41 -5.09
C GLY A 118 10.53 -7.81 -4.93
N VAL A 119 9.95 -8.71 -5.70
CA VAL A 119 10.22 -10.14 -5.67
C VAL A 119 10.59 -10.59 -7.08
N SER A 120 11.71 -11.29 -7.18
CA SER A 120 12.11 -11.99 -8.39
C SER A 120 11.82 -13.48 -8.22
N SER A 121 11.08 -14.08 -9.14
CA SER A 121 10.77 -15.52 -9.10
C SER A 121 11.96 -16.40 -9.51
N THR A 122 12.95 -15.82 -10.18
CA THR A 122 14.12 -16.54 -10.70
C THR A 122 15.44 -16.10 -10.07
N CYS A 123 15.43 -14.96 -9.36
CA CYS A 123 16.60 -14.25 -8.88
C CYS A 123 17.66 -14.00 -9.96
N ASN A 124 17.21 -13.75 -11.19
CA ASN A 124 18.07 -13.45 -12.33
C ASN A 124 17.47 -12.33 -13.21
N ASP A 125 16.71 -11.43 -12.58
CA ASP A 125 15.98 -10.36 -13.25
C ASP A 125 16.80 -9.07 -13.30
N THR A 126 16.50 -8.21 -14.26
CA THR A 126 16.97 -6.82 -14.26
C THR A 126 15.82 -5.91 -13.88
N ILE A 127 16.02 -5.11 -12.84
CA ILE A 127 15.05 -4.13 -12.35
C ILE A 127 15.56 -2.73 -12.65
N SER A 128 14.66 -1.77 -12.83
CA SER A 128 15.01 -0.37 -13.01
C SER A 128 14.33 0.49 -11.95
N PHE A 129 15.05 1.47 -11.40
CA PHE A 129 14.54 2.37 -10.39
C PHE A 129 15.11 3.78 -10.56
N PRO A 130 14.33 4.84 -10.27
CA PRO A 130 14.81 6.21 -10.33
C PRO A 130 15.57 6.60 -9.06
N LEU A 131 16.61 7.41 -9.21
CA LEU A 131 17.24 8.17 -8.12
C LEU A 131 17.15 9.66 -8.45
N ASP A 132 16.66 10.42 -7.47
CA ASP A 132 16.45 11.87 -7.53
C ASP A 132 17.58 12.66 -6.85
N SER A 133 17.50 13.99 -6.88
CA SER A 133 18.55 14.86 -6.32
C SER A 133 18.62 14.87 -4.78
N PHE A 134 17.66 14.25 -4.08
CA PHE A 134 17.64 14.13 -2.62
C PHE A 134 18.29 12.85 -2.10
N VAL A 135 18.87 12.03 -2.98
CA VAL A 135 19.55 10.78 -2.63
C VAL A 135 21.04 10.91 -2.87
N ASN A 136 21.86 10.57 -1.87
CA ASN A 136 23.32 10.50 -2.02
C ASN A 136 23.84 9.08 -1.91
N ASP A 137 23.45 8.37 -0.86
CA ASP A 137 23.86 7.01 -0.59
C ASP A 137 22.72 6.04 -0.88
N VAL A 138 23.04 4.90 -1.48
CA VAL A 138 22.07 3.84 -1.78
C VAL A 138 22.52 2.53 -1.17
N TYR A 139 21.60 1.86 -0.50
CA TYR A 139 21.77 0.53 0.09
C TYR A 139 20.95 -0.45 -0.73
N ILE A 140 21.58 -1.53 -1.18
CA ILE A 140 20.88 -2.59 -1.92
C ILE A 140 20.98 -3.86 -1.10
N SER A 141 19.84 -4.50 -0.87
CA SER A 141 19.75 -5.81 -0.23
C SER A 141 19.06 -6.79 -1.18
N ILE A 142 19.61 -8.00 -1.30
CA ILE A 142 19.01 -9.11 -2.05
C ILE A 142 19.03 -10.33 -1.12
N THR A 143 17.85 -10.85 -0.82
CA THR A 143 17.66 -11.98 0.08
C THR A 143 17.06 -13.16 -0.68
N ALA A 144 17.77 -14.29 -0.70
CA ALA A 144 17.33 -15.54 -1.32
C ALA A 144 17.25 -16.66 -0.29
N PRO A 145 16.30 -17.62 -0.39
CA PRO A 145 16.26 -18.77 0.49
C PRO A 145 17.40 -19.75 0.13
N GLY A 146 17.91 -20.46 1.15
CA GLY A 146 18.92 -21.51 0.98
C GLY A 146 20.36 -20.99 0.83
N ILE A 147 21.28 -21.87 0.43
CA ILE A 147 22.70 -21.55 0.18
C ILE A 147 22.86 -21.14 -1.28
N ASN A 148 22.29 -20.00 -1.63
CA ASN A 148 22.32 -19.45 -2.97
C ASN A 148 22.84 -18.02 -2.85
N LEU A 149 24.13 -17.79 -3.13
CA LEU A 149 24.81 -16.49 -2.98
C LEU A 149 24.18 -15.48 -3.94
N PRO A 150 23.20 -14.66 -3.51
CA PRO A 150 22.60 -13.70 -4.41
C PRO A 150 23.62 -12.59 -4.64
N THR A 151 23.65 -11.99 -5.82
CA THR A 151 24.52 -10.84 -6.11
C THR A 151 23.82 -9.86 -7.02
N GLY A 152 24.29 -8.61 -7.04
CA GLY A 152 23.76 -7.57 -7.90
C GLY A 152 24.85 -6.85 -8.67
N ARG A 153 24.51 -6.43 -9.90
CA ARG A 153 25.31 -5.52 -10.71
C ARG A 153 24.50 -4.26 -11.00
N LEU A 154 24.99 -3.11 -10.52
CA LEU A 154 24.36 -1.81 -10.71
C LEU A 154 24.93 -1.11 -11.94
N VAL A 155 24.04 -0.59 -12.79
CA VAL A 155 24.37 0.19 -13.99
C VAL A 155 23.70 1.56 -13.89
N ALA A 156 24.50 2.61 -14.06
CA ALA A 156 24.06 3.99 -14.05
C ALA A 156 23.29 4.37 -15.32
N PRO A 157 22.56 5.51 -15.32
CA PRO A 157 21.81 5.99 -16.49
C PRO A 157 22.66 6.16 -17.76
N ASN A 158 23.96 6.44 -17.59
CA ASN A 158 24.94 6.58 -18.68
C ASN A 158 25.54 5.24 -19.16
N GLY A 159 25.06 4.10 -18.66
CA GLY A 159 25.55 2.76 -18.99
C GLY A 159 26.80 2.32 -18.23
N ARG A 160 27.36 3.16 -17.35
CA ARG A 160 28.55 2.80 -16.56
C ARG A 160 28.18 1.82 -15.45
N ILE A 161 28.94 0.74 -15.32
CA ILE A 161 28.83 -0.18 -14.18
C ILE A 161 29.41 0.52 -12.94
N ILE A 162 28.66 0.49 -11.84
CA ILE A 162 29.08 1.09 -10.57
C ILE A 162 29.46 -0.03 -9.60
N SER A 163 30.63 0.09 -8.98
CA SER A 163 31.08 -0.81 -7.91
C SER A 163 30.59 -0.31 -6.54
N PRO A 164 30.25 -1.21 -5.61
CA PRO A 164 29.86 -0.83 -4.26
C PRO A 164 31.05 -0.17 -3.53
N SER A 165 30.75 0.85 -2.74
CA SER A 165 31.73 1.50 -1.86
C SER A 165 32.05 0.66 -0.63
N SER A 166 31.09 -0.15 -0.16
CA SER A 166 31.31 -1.11 0.92
C SER A 166 30.34 -2.28 0.82
N VAL A 167 30.78 -3.44 1.28
CA VAL A 167 29.94 -4.64 1.48
C VAL A 167 29.55 -4.70 2.95
N LEU A 168 28.25 -4.68 3.23
CA LEU A 168 27.72 -4.66 4.59
C LEU A 168 27.41 -6.08 5.08
N SER A 169 26.92 -6.93 4.18
CA SER A 169 26.70 -8.35 4.42
C SER A 169 26.87 -9.12 3.12
N ASP A 170 27.53 -10.27 3.19
CA ASP A 170 27.72 -11.18 2.07
C ASP A 170 27.68 -12.61 2.61
N SER A 171 26.46 -13.05 2.91
CA SER A 171 26.17 -14.38 3.44
C SER A 171 25.59 -15.26 2.33
N ALA A 172 25.48 -16.56 2.61
CA ALA A 172 24.90 -17.53 1.68
C ALA A 172 23.45 -17.23 1.24
N HIS A 173 22.75 -16.33 1.92
CA HIS A 173 21.34 -16.00 1.67
C HIS A 173 21.07 -14.49 1.54
N LEU A 174 22.07 -13.64 1.80
CA LEU A 174 21.92 -12.19 1.84
C LEU A 174 23.14 -11.50 1.23
N TRP A 175 22.89 -10.66 0.24
CA TRP A 175 23.86 -9.71 -0.28
C TRP A 175 23.38 -8.30 0.01
N MET A 176 24.13 -7.57 0.83
CA MET A 176 23.83 -6.20 1.21
C MET A 176 25.05 -5.32 1.00
N VAL A 177 24.91 -4.28 0.18
CA VAL A 177 26.00 -3.38 -0.19
C VAL A 177 25.57 -1.92 -0.14
N LYS A 178 26.55 -1.03 0.00
CA LYS A 178 26.38 0.41 -0.06
C LYS A 178 27.07 1.00 -1.29
N PHE A 179 26.35 1.84 -2.02
CA PHE A 179 26.86 2.72 -3.06
C PHE A 179 26.87 4.16 -2.53
N GLY A 180 28.03 4.61 -2.04
CA GLY A 180 28.19 5.94 -1.49
C GLY A 180 28.29 7.01 -2.57
N ASN A 181 27.70 8.17 -2.31
CA ASN A 181 27.80 9.36 -3.17
C ASN A 181 27.43 9.09 -4.65
N LEU A 182 26.38 8.31 -4.87
CA LEU A 182 26.03 7.73 -6.16
C LEU A 182 25.56 8.79 -7.16
N VAL A 183 24.62 9.65 -6.76
CA VAL A 183 24.06 10.70 -7.62
C VAL A 183 25.14 11.72 -8.03
N ASN A 184 26.05 12.09 -7.14
CA ASN A 184 27.17 12.98 -7.49
C ASN A 184 28.17 12.33 -8.47
N GLN A 185 28.32 11.00 -8.44
CA GLN A 185 29.24 10.29 -9.34
C GLN A 185 28.64 9.97 -10.70
N ALA A 186 27.33 9.68 -10.75
CA ALA A 186 26.67 9.09 -11.91
C ALA A 186 25.50 9.93 -12.46
N GLY A 187 25.11 10.99 -11.77
CA GLY A 187 23.90 11.76 -12.03
C GLY A 187 22.64 11.13 -11.45
N ALA A 188 21.59 11.94 -11.30
CA ALA A 188 20.23 11.47 -11.07
C ALA A 188 19.69 10.81 -12.35
N GLY A 189 18.70 9.92 -12.21
CA GLY A 189 18.08 9.23 -13.34
C GLY A 189 17.69 7.79 -13.05
N ILE A 190 17.47 7.02 -14.11
CA ILE A 190 17.06 5.61 -14.02
C ILE A 190 18.29 4.71 -13.96
N PHE A 191 18.45 4.02 -12.84
CA PHE A 191 19.47 3.00 -12.64
C PHE A 191 18.89 1.63 -12.94
N SER A 192 19.74 0.70 -13.36
CA SER A 192 19.37 -0.70 -13.57
C SER A 192 20.19 -1.62 -12.66
N LEU A 193 19.50 -2.48 -11.91
CA LEU A 193 20.11 -3.52 -11.09
C LEU A 193 19.84 -4.88 -11.74
N THR A 194 20.89 -5.53 -12.23
CA THR A 194 20.82 -6.93 -12.63
C THR A 194 21.09 -7.78 -11.39
N ILE A 195 20.06 -8.47 -10.93
CA ILE A 195 20.14 -9.46 -9.86
C ILE A 195 20.59 -10.78 -10.48
N SER A 196 21.44 -11.53 -9.79
CA SER A 196 21.83 -12.86 -10.22
C SER A 196 22.01 -13.79 -9.03
N ASN A 197 21.75 -15.07 -9.26
CA ASN A 197 21.94 -16.11 -8.27
C ASN A 197 22.58 -17.34 -8.93
N ASN A 198 23.40 -18.08 -8.18
CA ASN A 198 24.10 -19.26 -8.68
C ASN A 198 23.15 -20.42 -9.02
N ARG A 199 21.94 -20.40 -8.45
CA ARG A 199 20.84 -21.32 -8.75
C ARG A 199 19.55 -20.51 -8.86
N PRO A 200 18.70 -20.80 -9.86
CA PRO A 200 17.39 -20.15 -9.96
C PRO A 200 16.60 -20.40 -8.67
N SER A 201 16.25 -19.33 -7.97
CA SER A 201 15.42 -19.36 -6.78
C SER A 201 14.56 -18.10 -6.74
N ILE A 202 13.51 -18.10 -5.93
CA ILE A 202 12.86 -16.86 -5.58
C ILE A 202 13.83 -15.97 -4.77
N CYS A 203 13.77 -14.66 -4.91
CA CYS A 203 14.44 -13.73 -3.99
C CYS A 203 13.67 -12.42 -3.85
N VAL A 204 13.89 -11.75 -2.72
CA VAL A 204 13.38 -10.42 -2.44
C VAL A 204 14.52 -9.43 -2.61
N TYR A 205 14.25 -8.28 -3.22
CA TYR A 205 15.20 -7.18 -3.28
C TYR A 205 14.60 -5.92 -2.68
N SER A 206 15.45 -5.10 -2.08
CA SER A 206 15.12 -3.74 -1.68
C SER A 206 16.29 -2.81 -2.01
N VAL A 207 15.95 -1.64 -2.52
CA VAL A 207 16.83 -0.49 -2.72
C VAL A 207 16.37 0.58 -1.75
N GLN A 208 17.24 0.98 -0.83
CA GLN A 208 16.96 1.96 0.21
C GLN A 208 17.91 3.14 0.10
N ALA A 209 17.44 4.33 0.47
CA ALA A 209 18.28 5.52 0.47
C ALA A 209 17.85 6.53 1.53
N PRO A 210 18.79 7.06 2.34
CA PRO A 210 18.54 8.22 3.18
C PRO A 210 18.14 9.41 2.31
N THR A 211 16.98 9.99 2.59
CA THR A 211 16.42 11.07 1.78
C THR A 211 15.59 12.03 2.61
N THR A 212 15.61 13.30 2.23
CA THR A 212 14.78 14.35 2.83
C THR A 212 13.47 14.56 2.08
N LEU A 213 13.30 13.93 0.90
CA LEU A 213 12.04 13.93 0.17
C LEU A 213 11.27 12.68 0.56
N SER A 214 10.22 12.86 1.36
CA SER A 214 9.38 11.78 1.89
C SER A 214 7.90 12.04 1.58
N CYS A 215 7.04 11.05 1.83
CA CYS A 215 5.60 11.19 1.73
C CYS A 215 4.92 10.59 2.95
N ASP A 216 3.97 11.33 3.52
CA ASP A 216 3.33 10.99 4.78
C ASP A 216 1.82 11.14 4.68
N GLY A 217 1.07 10.19 5.22
CA GLY A 217 -0.38 10.16 5.13
C GLY A 217 -1.01 8.84 5.57
N GLY A 218 -2.14 8.50 4.96
CA GLY A 218 -2.89 7.30 5.29
C GLY A 218 -4.26 7.23 4.62
N PHE A 219 -4.94 6.11 4.85
CA PHE A 219 -6.19 5.77 4.19
C PHE A 219 -7.41 6.37 4.90
N VAL A 220 -8.28 7.01 4.12
CA VAL A 220 -9.54 7.61 4.56
C VAL A 220 -10.71 7.05 3.75
N SER A 221 -11.92 7.06 4.33
CA SER A 221 -13.12 6.59 3.64
C SER A 221 -13.78 7.64 2.75
N ASP A 222 -13.50 8.93 3.01
CA ASP A 222 -13.98 10.07 2.22
C ASP A 222 -12.77 10.91 1.79
N PRO A 223 -12.62 11.26 0.49
CA PRO A 223 -11.49 12.07 0.02
C PRO A 223 -11.44 13.48 0.61
N ARG A 224 -12.47 13.94 1.33
CA ARG A 224 -12.51 15.22 2.07
C ARG A 224 -12.09 15.09 3.55
N ASP A 225 -11.92 13.86 4.05
CA ASP A 225 -11.40 13.60 5.40
C ASP A 225 -9.88 13.75 5.41
N ASP A 226 -9.35 14.61 6.26
CA ASP A 226 -7.91 14.89 6.38
C ASP A 226 -7.26 14.22 7.59
N ASN A 227 -8.02 13.39 8.33
CA ASN A 227 -7.50 12.61 9.44
C ASN A 227 -6.70 11.39 8.94
N VAL A 228 -5.55 11.64 8.33
CA VAL A 228 -4.76 10.62 7.63
C VAL A 228 -3.76 9.89 8.53
N GLN A 229 -3.56 10.34 9.78
CA GLN A 229 -2.62 9.75 10.73
C GLN A 229 -3.33 9.48 12.06
N THR A 230 -3.31 8.23 12.53
CA THR A 230 -3.78 7.89 13.90
C THR A 230 -2.66 7.93 14.93
N GLU A 231 -1.42 7.91 14.47
CA GLU A 231 -0.20 7.93 15.27
C GLU A 231 0.91 8.69 14.53
N ALA A 232 1.93 9.14 15.28
CA ALA A 232 3.11 9.74 14.68
C ALA A 232 3.85 8.71 13.82
N PRO A 233 4.41 9.10 12.67
CA PRO A 233 5.05 8.15 11.82
C PRO A 233 6.38 7.65 12.39
N GLN A 234 6.65 6.37 12.22
CA GLN A 234 7.97 5.80 12.49
C GLN A 234 8.90 6.14 11.32
N SER A 235 10.20 6.14 11.60
CA SER A 235 11.25 6.28 10.60
C SER A 235 11.01 5.38 9.39
N ASN A 236 11.29 5.94 8.21
CA ASN A 236 11.24 5.28 6.91
C ASN A 236 9.88 4.69 6.48
N ASN A 237 8.78 5.04 7.17
CA ASN A 237 7.44 4.66 6.73
C ASN A 237 6.39 5.73 7.06
N GLY A 238 5.90 6.41 6.03
CA GLY A 238 4.97 7.54 6.16
C GLY A 238 3.48 7.20 6.15
N ILE A 239 3.08 5.95 5.87
CA ILE A 239 1.66 5.55 5.87
C ILE A 239 1.24 5.10 7.28
N ARG A 240 0.33 5.85 7.92
CA ARG A 240 -0.04 5.67 9.35
C ARG A 240 -1.52 5.49 9.64
N ARG A 241 -2.33 5.32 8.61
CA ARG A 241 -3.72 4.89 8.77
C ARG A 241 -3.99 3.83 7.72
N SER A 242 -4.28 2.63 8.19
CA SER A 242 -4.46 1.46 7.34
C SER A 242 -5.89 1.35 6.82
N PRO A 243 -6.10 0.84 5.58
CA PRO A 243 -7.42 0.61 5.02
C PRO A 243 -8.08 -0.61 5.67
N ILE A 244 -9.41 -0.67 5.57
CA ILE A 244 -10.20 -1.82 6.02
C ILE A 244 -10.41 -2.79 4.86
N GLY A 245 -10.17 -4.08 5.10
CA GLY A 245 -10.37 -5.15 4.14
C GLY A 245 -11.77 -5.17 3.54
N GLY A 246 -11.86 -5.23 2.21
CA GLY A 246 -13.13 -5.23 1.47
C GLY A 246 -13.85 -3.87 1.41
N VAL A 247 -13.34 -2.81 2.03
CA VAL A 247 -13.94 -1.48 2.03
C VAL A 247 -13.15 -0.55 1.10
N PRO A 248 -13.80 0.14 0.12
CA PRO A 248 -13.15 1.17 -0.67
C PRO A 248 -12.62 2.31 0.21
N SER A 249 -11.39 2.73 -0.05
CA SER A 249 -10.68 3.78 0.70
C SER A 249 -9.79 4.61 -0.21
N TYR A 250 -9.36 5.77 0.23
CA TYR A 250 -8.49 6.70 -0.51
C TYR A 250 -7.21 6.89 0.28
N LEU A 251 -6.06 6.76 -0.36
CA LEU A 251 -4.80 7.17 0.26
C LEU A 251 -4.67 8.68 0.07
N ALA A 252 -4.72 9.43 1.16
CA ALA A 252 -4.43 10.86 1.18
C ALA A 252 -3.09 11.10 1.87
N PHE A 253 -2.25 11.95 1.27
CA PHE A 253 -0.88 12.16 1.73
C PHE A 253 -0.33 13.55 1.37
N ALA A 254 0.75 13.94 2.03
CA ALA A 254 1.56 15.11 1.73
C ALA A 254 2.96 14.68 1.27
N VAL A 255 3.56 15.45 0.37
CA VAL A 255 4.98 15.32 0.02
C VAL A 255 5.77 16.24 0.94
N ASN A 256 6.66 15.68 1.75
CA ASN A 256 7.56 16.45 2.58
C ASN A 256 8.70 16.96 1.72
N SER A 257 8.67 18.24 1.38
CA SER A 257 9.83 18.89 0.82
C SER A 257 9.77 20.40 1.02
N ASN A 258 10.93 21.03 1.14
CA ASN A 258 11.04 22.48 1.22
C ASN A 258 10.74 23.18 -0.12
N ASN A 259 10.49 22.42 -1.19
CA ASN A 259 10.26 22.96 -2.53
C ASN A 259 8.86 22.58 -3.05
N PRO A 260 7.94 23.54 -3.23
CA PRO A 260 6.59 23.26 -3.69
C PRO A 260 6.51 22.70 -5.13
N TYR A 261 7.61 22.71 -5.88
CA TYR A 261 7.67 22.12 -7.23
C TYR A 261 7.89 20.60 -7.22
N ASN A 262 8.18 19.99 -6.07
CA ASN A 262 8.20 18.54 -5.95
C ASN A 262 6.76 18.00 -5.95
N GLN A 263 6.42 17.20 -6.94
CA GLN A 263 5.05 16.74 -7.17
C GLN A 263 4.96 15.23 -7.25
N ALA A 264 4.01 14.64 -6.51
CA ALA A 264 3.62 13.25 -6.70
C ALA A 264 2.68 13.14 -7.90
N LEU A 265 2.92 12.14 -8.75
CA LEU A 265 2.20 11.97 -10.02
C LEU A 265 1.33 10.72 -10.03
N SER A 266 1.79 9.65 -9.39
CA SER A 266 1.08 8.38 -9.37
C SER A 266 1.40 7.57 -8.13
N VAL A 267 0.47 6.72 -7.74
CA VAL A 267 0.67 5.69 -6.73
C VAL A 267 0.34 4.33 -7.33
N THR A 268 1.25 3.38 -7.20
CA THR A 268 1.01 1.98 -7.51
C THR A 268 0.82 1.21 -6.22
N PHE A 269 -0.36 0.61 -6.03
CA PHE A 269 -0.59 -0.36 -4.96
C PHE A 269 -0.28 -1.75 -5.47
N PHE A 270 0.49 -2.52 -4.70
CA PHE A 270 0.81 -3.89 -5.05
C PHE A 270 0.91 -4.78 -3.80
N PHE A 271 0.57 -6.05 -4.03
CA PHE A 271 0.76 -7.15 -3.10
C PHE A 271 1.54 -8.23 -3.84
N ASP A 272 2.37 -8.94 -3.10
CA ASP A 272 3.23 -9.99 -3.61
C ASP A 272 2.40 -11.11 -4.27
N GLY A 273 2.44 -11.20 -5.60
CA GLY A 273 1.67 -12.16 -6.41
C GLY A 273 0.40 -11.61 -7.07
N ASP A 274 0.00 -10.38 -6.74
CA ASP A 274 -1.12 -9.68 -7.37
C ASP A 274 -0.68 -8.75 -8.51
N ILE A 275 -1.62 -8.44 -9.42
CA ILE A 275 -1.39 -7.44 -10.47
C ILE A 275 -1.36 -6.05 -9.82
N PRO A 276 -0.27 -5.27 -9.99
CA PRO A 276 -0.20 -3.91 -9.46
C PRO A 276 -1.31 -3.02 -10.00
N LYS A 277 -1.86 -2.14 -9.15
CA LYS A 277 -2.89 -1.17 -9.51
C LYS A 277 -2.32 0.24 -9.48
N LEU A 278 -2.30 0.89 -10.64
CA LEU A 278 -1.80 2.25 -10.81
C LEU A 278 -2.93 3.26 -10.67
N PHE A 279 -2.69 4.33 -9.92
CA PHE A 279 -3.63 5.44 -9.73
C PHE A 279 -2.92 6.77 -10.00
N PRO A 280 -3.51 7.67 -10.81
CA PRO A 280 -3.01 9.03 -10.93
C PRO A 280 -3.28 9.81 -9.64
N VAL A 281 -2.29 10.60 -9.21
CA VAL A 281 -2.43 11.49 -8.05
C VAL A 281 -3.29 12.69 -8.43
N ASN A 282 -4.24 13.02 -7.55
CA ASN A 282 -5.07 14.21 -7.66
C ASN A 282 -4.78 15.14 -6.48
N ALA A 283 -5.01 16.44 -6.69
CA ALA A 283 -4.86 17.46 -5.65
C ALA A 283 -6.10 17.53 -4.75
N ARG A 284 -5.92 18.02 -3.52
CA ARG A 284 -6.98 18.38 -2.58
C ARG A 284 -6.81 19.83 -2.15
N SER A 285 -7.91 20.52 -1.89
CA SER A 285 -7.90 21.94 -1.50
C SER A 285 -8.21 22.12 -0.01
N GLY A 286 -7.47 22.98 0.67
CA GLY A 286 -7.65 23.26 2.10
C GLY A 286 -7.29 22.10 3.02
N CYS A 287 -6.38 21.22 2.60
CA CYS A 287 -5.99 20.00 3.31
C CYS A 287 -4.52 20.06 3.71
N GLY A 288 -4.16 19.43 4.83
CA GLY A 288 -2.77 19.13 5.18
C GLY A 288 -2.19 18.04 4.28
N ALA A 289 -2.94 16.94 4.06
CA ALA A 289 -2.63 15.98 3.02
C ALA A 289 -3.16 16.50 1.68
N SER A 290 -2.32 17.24 0.95
CA SER A 290 -2.71 17.93 -0.29
C SER A 290 -2.88 17.02 -1.51
N ASN A 291 -2.56 15.73 -1.40
CA ASN A 291 -2.64 14.75 -2.49
C ASN A 291 -3.55 13.59 -2.10
N PHE A 292 -4.19 12.95 -3.09
CA PHE A 292 -4.83 11.65 -2.90
C PHE A 292 -4.91 10.78 -4.16
N VAL A 293 -5.13 9.49 -3.92
CA VAL A 293 -5.46 8.47 -4.92
C VAL A 293 -6.59 7.57 -4.43
N GLY A 294 -7.30 6.94 -5.37
CA GLY A 294 -8.31 5.92 -5.07
C GLY A 294 -9.59 6.06 -5.90
N PRO A 295 -10.63 5.30 -5.58
CA PRO A 295 -10.69 4.37 -4.45
C PRO A 295 -9.83 3.11 -4.64
N PHE A 296 -9.26 2.60 -3.55
CA PHE A 296 -8.55 1.34 -3.42
C PHE A 296 -9.26 0.41 -2.42
N THR A 297 -9.36 -0.87 -2.76
CA THR A 297 -9.92 -1.91 -1.90
C THR A 297 -8.92 -3.06 -1.78
N CYS A 298 -8.59 -3.44 -0.54
CA CYS A 298 -7.75 -4.61 -0.28
C CYS A 298 -8.43 -5.90 -0.74
N SER A 299 -7.73 -6.70 -1.52
CA SER A 299 -8.11 -8.07 -1.89
C SER A 299 -7.76 -9.10 -0.80
N HIS A 300 -6.75 -8.81 0.02
CA HIS A 300 -6.16 -9.69 1.01
C HIS A 300 -5.98 -8.96 2.35
N LEU A 301 -6.02 -9.71 3.46
CA LEU A 301 -5.72 -9.21 4.81
C LEU A 301 -4.24 -9.43 5.13
N ASP A 302 -3.36 -8.79 4.36
CA ASP A 302 -1.90 -8.88 4.50
C ASP A 302 -1.27 -7.49 4.25
N TYR A 303 0.06 -7.45 4.16
CA TYR A 303 0.84 -6.24 3.88
C TYR A 303 0.85 -5.92 2.39
N TYR A 304 0.49 -4.68 2.07
CA TYR A 304 0.61 -4.09 0.76
C TYR A 304 1.74 -3.07 0.74
N HIS A 305 2.13 -2.71 -0.48
CA HIS A 305 3.08 -1.66 -0.74
C HIS A 305 2.42 -0.56 -1.57
N ALA A 306 2.71 0.69 -1.24
CA ALA A 306 2.37 1.88 -1.99
C ALA A 306 3.66 2.47 -2.58
N LYS A 307 3.85 2.31 -3.88
CA LYS A 307 4.94 2.93 -4.64
C LYS A 307 4.48 4.28 -5.17
N ILE A 308 4.92 5.34 -4.53
CA ILE A 308 4.62 6.72 -4.91
C ILE A 308 5.73 7.21 -5.83
N ARG A 309 5.35 7.68 -7.02
CA ARG A 309 6.27 8.27 -8.00
C ARG A 309 5.93 9.73 -8.24
N GLY A 310 6.96 10.51 -8.46
CA GLY A 310 6.81 11.93 -8.75
C GLY A 310 7.95 12.51 -9.55
N VAL A 311 7.95 13.84 -9.65
CA VAL A 311 9.05 14.63 -10.21
C VAL A 311 9.54 15.65 -9.20
N ASP A 312 10.86 15.83 -9.13
CA ASP A 312 11.46 16.85 -8.29
C ASP A 312 11.53 18.20 -9.03
N SER A 313 12.00 19.23 -8.33
CA SER A 313 12.15 20.58 -8.87
C SER A 313 13.15 20.70 -10.02
N ASP A 314 14.05 19.72 -10.16
CA ASP A 314 15.03 19.64 -11.24
C ASP A 314 14.49 18.83 -12.44
N GLY A 315 13.29 18.27 -12.32
CA GLY A 315 12.63 17.44 -13.33
C GLY A 315 13.05 15.97 -13.33
N ASN A 316 13.84 15.52 -12.34
CA ASN A 316 14.16 14.12 -12.16
C ASN A 316 12.95 13.38 -11.61
N VAL A 317 12.81 12.11 -11.99
CA VAL A 317 11.80 11.24 -11.39
C VAL A 317 12.28 10.82 -10.01
N TRP A 318 11.41 10.87 -9.02
CA TRP A 318 11.64 10.27 -7.70
C TRP A 318 10.64 9.15 -7.45
N GLN A 319 11.01 8.21 -6.59
CA GLN A 319 10.16 7.10 -6.16
C GLN A 319 10.38 6.77 -4.68
N ARG A 320 9.30 6.55 -3.95
CA ARG A 320 9.31 6.03 -2.58
C ARG A 320 8.33 4.88 -2.45
N VAL A 321 8.67 3.87 -1.66
CA VAL A 321 7.82 2.72 -1.39
C VAL A 321 7.54 2.69 0.11
N TYR A 322 6.26 2.69 0.45
CA TYR A 322 5.79 2.54 1.83
C TYR A 322 4.98 1.27 1.97
N TYR A 323 4.92 0.73 3.17
CA TYR A 323 4.09 -0.44 3.45
C TYR A 323 2.91 -0.07 4.35
N PHE A 324 1.83 -0.81 4.19
CA PHE A 324 0.65 -0.72 5.05
C PHE A 324 -0.01 -2.08 5.16
N ASP A 325 -0.70 -2.32 6.25
CA ASP A 325 -1.45 -3.55 6.48
C ASP A 325 -2.93 -3.34 6.20
N CYS A 326 -3.61 -4.33 5.63
CA CYS A 326 -5.07 -4.27 5.48
C CYS A 326 -5.74 -4.81 6.75
N GLN A 327 -6.42 -3.91 7.48
CA GLN A 327 -7.08 -4.27 8.72
C GLN A 327 -8.29 -5.18 8.46
N PRO A 328 -8.53 -6.20 9.29
CA PRO A 328 -9.79 -6.94 9.20
C PRO A 328 -10.96 -5.97 9.41
N PRO A 329 -12.10 -6.19 8.72
CA PRO A 329 -13.30 -5.42 9.03
C PRO A 329 -13.59 -5.56 10.53
N PRO A 330 -14.01 -4.47 11.21
CA PRO A 330 -14.39 -4.55 12.60
C PRO A 330 -15.40 -5.69 12.73
N PRO A 331 -15.28 -6.57 13.75
CA PRO A 331 -16.20 -7.68 13.91
C PRO A 331 -17.59 -7.09 13.83
N SER A 332 -18.39 -7.52 12.83
CA SER A 332 -19.78 -7.12 12.77
C SER A 332 -20.30 -7.42 14.16
N LYS A 333 -20.76 -6.39 14.89
CA LYS A 333 -21.29 -6.60 16.24
C LYS A 333 -22.25 -7.75 16.07
N ALA A 334 -21.87 -8.93 16.58
CA ALA A 334 -22.69 -10.11 16.44
C ALA A 334 -24.00 -9.61 17.03
N VAL A 335 -25.04 -9.49 16.19
CA VAL A 335 -26.36 -9.18 16.68
C VAL A 335 -26.55 -10.27 17.70
N SER A 336 -26.52 -9.89 18.97
CA SER A 336 -26.58 -10.81 20.07
C SER A 336 -27.94 -11.47 19.92
N THR A 337 -27.95 -12.63 19.26
CA THR A 337 -28.99 -13.62 19.37
C THR A 337 -28.79 -14.35 20.70
N PHE A 338 -28.55 -13.60 21.80
CA PHE A 338 -29.00 -14.00 23.12
C PHE A 338 -30.53 -13.89 23.12
N GLY A 339 -31.10 -14.90 22.49
CA GLY A 339 -32.48 -14.98 22.11
C GLY A 339 -32.61 -16.25 21.31
N ARG A 340 -32.33 -17.39 21.96
CA ARG A 340 -33.01 -18.63 21.62
C ARG A 340 -34.49 -18.24 21.62
N SER A 341 -35.04 -18.01 20.43
CA SER A 341 -36.43 -17.62 20.24
C SER A 341 -37.28 -18.74 20.83
N ALA A 342 -37.64 -18.59 22.11
CA ALA A 342 -38.98 -18.96 22.51
C ALA A 342 -39.84 -18.17 21.54
N LYS A 343 -40.42 -18.87 20.55
CA LYS A 343 -41.32 -18.36 19.53
C LYS A 343 -42.15 -17.27 20.20
N LEU A 344 -41.85 -15.99 19.95
CA LEU A 344 -42.56 -14.90 20.62
C LEU A 344 -44.02 -15.13 20.29
N GLN A 345 -44.84 -15.35 21.31
CA GLN A 345 -46.27 -15.50 21.08
C GLN A 345 -46.75 -14.22 20.37
N PRO A 346 -47.54 -14.36 19.29
CA PRO A 346 -48.13 -13.20 18.63
C PRO A 346 -48.87 -12.38 19.70
N PRO A 347 -48.68 -11.06 19.74
CA PRO A 347 -49.30 -10.20 20.74
C PRO A 347 -50.82 -10.28 20.63
N SER A 348 -51.50 -10.47 21.76
CA SER A 348 -52.96 -10.44 21.84
C SER A 348 -53.51 -9.03 22.04
N GLN A 349 -52.65 -8.08 22.43
CA GLN A 349 -52.98 -6.68 22.65
C GLN A 349 -51.75 -5.79 22.50
N CYS A 350 -51.97 -4.49 22.27
CA CYS A 350 -50.93 -3.46 22.23
C CYS A 350 -51.12 -2.47 23.38
N HIS A 351 -50.02 -2.01 23.98
CA HIS A 351 -50.00 -0.97 25.00
C HIS A 351 -49.79 0.41 24.36
N ASN A 352 -49.96 1.47 25.16
CA ASN A 352 -49.64 2.86 24.79
C ASN A 352 -50.25 3.32 23.46
N ASP A 353 -51.53 3.02 23.25
CA ASP A 353 -52.29 3.29 22.02
C ASP A 353 -51.70 2.68 20.74
N GLY A 354 -50.95 1.59 20.85
CA GLY A 354 -50.52 0.81 19.68
C GLY A 354 -51.72 0.17 18.96
N VAL A 355 -51.58 -0.06 17.66
CA VAL A 355 -52.61 -0.71 16.85
C VAL A 355 -52.21 -2.16 16.57
N LEU A 356 -53.06 -3.11 16.94
CA LEU A 356 -52.83 -4.53 16.67
C LEU A 356 -53.16 -4.85 15.21
N ILE A 357 -52.17 -5.35 14.47
CA ILE A 357 -52.29 -5.76 13.08
C ILE A 357 -52.33 -7.30 13.04
N ASN A 358 -53.19 -7.87 12.19
CA ASN A 358 -53.40 -9.31 12.04
C ASN A 358 -53.81 -10.03 13.35
N ALA A 359 -54.70 -9.41 14.12
CA ALA A 359 -55.18 -9.97 15.39
C ALA A 359 -55.64 -11.43 15.25
N GLY A 360 -55.16 -12.29 16.15
CA GLY A 360 -55.55 -13.71 16.21
C GLY A 360 -54.80 -14.64 15.23
N THR A 361 -53.85 -14.13 14.43
CA THR A 361 -52.99 -14.97 13.59
C THR A 361 -51.60 -15.16 14.20
N ALA A 362 -50.83 -16.11 13.65
CA ALA A 362 -49.44 -16.31 14.04
C ALA A 362 -48.54 -15.12 13.69
N ASP A 363 -49.00 -14.24 12.79
CA ASP A 363 -48.28 -13.08 12.28
C ASP A 363 -48.84 -11.76 12.84
N ALA A 364 -49.52 -11.83 13.99
CA ALA A 364 -49.96 -10.62 14.67
C ALA A 364 -48.76 -9.79 15.12
N PHE A 365 -48.86 -8.46 15.01
CA PHE A 365 -47.85 -7.54 15.52
C PHE A 365 -48.48 -6.20 15.91
N CYS A 366 -47.84 -5.47 16.81
CA CYS A 366 -48.27 -4.13 17.21
C CYS A 366 -47.56 -3.05 16.41
N PHE A 367 -48.32 -2.13 15.81
CA PHE A 367 -47.80 -0.89 15.25
C PHE A 367 -47.76 0.18 16.35
N CYS A 368 -46.55 0.63 16.70
CA CYS A 368 -46.34 1.57 17.81
C CYS A 368 -46.30 3.03 17.33
N LYS A 369 -46.83 3.93 18.15
CA LYS A 369 -46.68 5.39 17.95
C LYS A 369 -45.21 5.81 18.14
N PRO A 370 -44.79 7.00 17.63
CA PRO A 370 -43.36 7.41 17.57
C PRO A 370 -42.56 7.42 18.89
N LEU A 371 -43.21 7.31 20.04
CA LEU A 371 -42.55 7.33 21.36
C LEU A 371 -42.42 5.95 22.02
N PHE A 372 -42.81 4.87 21.35
CA PHE A 372 -42.81 3.52 21.93
C PHE A 372 -42.30 2.45 20.96
N THR A 373 -41.73 1.38 21.52
CA THR A 373 -41.20 0.20 20.82
C THR A 373 -41.49 -1.08 21.62
N GLY A 374 -41.09 -2.23 21.06
CA GLY A 374 -41.35 -3.57 21.60
C GLY A 374 -42.56 -4.25 20.96
N ASN A 375 -42.67 -5.59 21.11
CA ASN A 375 -43.70 -6.42 20.47
C ASN A 375 -45.14 -6.01 20.83
N MET A 376 -45.35 -5.36 21.98
CA MET A 376 -46.64 -4.82 22.42
C MET A 376 -46.57 -3.31 22.67
N CYS A 377 -45.60 -2.59 22.11
CA CYS A 377 -45.39 -1.15 22.34
C CYS A 377 -45.17 -0.75 23.80
N GLN A 378 -44.65 -1.66 24.62
CA GLN A 378 -44.50 -1.49 26.05
C GLN A 378 -43.27 -0.65 26.46
N THR A 379 -42.35 -0.38 25.53
CA THR A 379 -41.05 0.24 25.85
C THR A 379 -41.02 1.68 25.33
N PRO A 380 -40.91 2.71 26.17
CA PRO A 380 -40.75 4.08 25.70
C PRO A 380 -39.38 4.27 25.02
N LEU A 381 -39.36 5.02 23.93
CA LEU A 381 -38.14 5.52 23.30
C LEU A 381 -37.79 6.84 24.01
N ALA A 382 -36.74 6.81 24.83
CA ALA A 382 -36.27 7.95 25.62
C ALA A 382 -35.73 9.08 24.74
#